data_AF-A0A1F8Q5D9-F1
#
_entry.id   AF-A0A1F8Q5D9-F1
#
_cell.length_a   1.000
_cell.length_b   1.000
_cell.length_c   1.000
_cell.angle_alpha   90.00
_cell.angle_beta   90.00
_cell.angle_gamma   90.00
#
_symmetry.space_group_name_H-M   'P 1'
#
loop_
_entity.id
_entity.type
_entity.pdbx_description
1 polymer ?
#
loop_
_entity_poly.entity_id
_entity_poly.type
_entity_poly.pdbx_seq_one_letter_code
_entity_poly.pdbx_strand_id
1 'polypeptide(L)'
;MAEKAAQTAAAEGLKAVETQADKIKMTAIAIAETEADQLKSTGVAVAETQAVYIKETAVAQFATQLANLSGDLARKTPSPWDTSWVPSDSQFAIDKINDLLSGTGLVGAGEEILYGSRQYGVNPAFTLAMFRKEASFAAQDTRARSNNNPGNIIATGNCRGLPTGSSCSGVYGEISTDGRFGVYASMADGIKAYFWLLEREYKPGTNRNCSDIACIVTVYCPPSECETNKYIDQITGWTREYQSQILTP
;
A
#
# COMPACT_ATOMS: atom_id res chain seq x y z
N MET A 1 -64.44 85.77 -17.11
CA MET A 1 -64.07 84.67 -18.03
C MET A 1 -62.58 84.32 -17.96
N ALA A 2 -61.65 85.29 -17.85
CA ALA A 2 -60.21 85.02 -17.76
C ALA A 2 -59.76 84.19 -16.54
N GLU A 3 -60.33 84.44 -15.35
CA GLU A 3 -59.94 83.74 -14.11
C GLU A 3 -60.28 82.24 -14.11
N LYS A 4 -61.45 81.86 -14.64
CA LYS A 4 -61.85 80.46 -14.79
C LYS A 4 -60.95 79.71 -15.78
N ALA A 5 -60.52 80.37 -16.86
CA ALA A 5 -59.58 79.81 -17.83
C ALA A 5 -58.19 79.60 -17.22
N ALA A 6 -57.73 80.51 -16.36
CA ALA A 6 -56.46 80.37 -15.64
C ALA A 6 -56.49 79.23 -14.61
N GLN A 7 -57.61 79.04 -13.89
CA GLN A 7 -57.78 77.91 -12.96
C GLN A 7 -57.84 76.56 -13.68
N THR A 8 -58.52 76.49 -14.83
CA THR A 8 -58.53 75.27 -15.67
C THR A 8 -57.14 74.94 -16.19
N ALA A 9 -56.41 75.93 -16.73
CA ALA A 9 -55.04 75.72 -17.20
C ALA A 9 -54.08 75.31 -16.07
N ALA A 10 -54.25 75.85 -14.86
CA ALA A 10 -53.46 75.47 -13.69
C ALA A 10 -53.76 74.03 -13.23
N ALA A 11 -55.03 73.62 -13.23
CA ALA A 11 -55.43 72.25 -12.88
C ALA A 11 -54.95 71.23 -13.93
N GLU A 12 -55.02 71.57 -15.21
CA GLU A 12 -54.48 70.76 -16.30
C GLU A 12 -52.95 70.65 -16.22
N GLY A 13 -52.27 71.76 -15.90
CA GLY A 13 -50.84 71.78 -15.64
C GLY A 13 -50.43 70.90 -14.45
N LEU A 14 -51.15 70.97 -13.34
CA LEU A 14 -50.91 70.12 -12.17
C LEU A 14 -51.11 68.64 -12.50
N LYS A 15 -52.20 68.30 -13.20
CA LYS A 15 -52.49 66.92 -13.62
C LYS A 15 -51.42 66.38 -14.59
N ALA A 16 -50.87 67.24 -15.46
CA ALA A 16 -49.76 66.88 -16.33
C ALA A 16 -48.47 66.62 -15.54
N VAL A 17 -48.20 67.42 -14.50
CA VAL A 17 -47.06 67.22 -13.58
C VAL A 17 -47.22 65.92 -12.79
N GLU A 18 -48.40 65.64 -12.23
CA GLU A 18 -48.70 64.36 -11.53
C GLU A 18 -48.52 63.16 -12.46
N THR A 19 -49.06 63.24 -13.69
CA THR A 19 -48.88 62.19 -14.71
C THR A 19 -47.41 61.97 -15.05
N GLN A 20 -46.62 63.05 -15.15
CA GLN A 20 -45.19 62.95 -15.42
C GLN A 20 -44.43 62.36 -14.22
N ALA A 21 -44.81 62.72 -12.99
CA ALA A 21 -44.24 62.17 -11.77
C ALA A 21 -44.51 60.65 -11.65
N ASP A 22 -45.72 60.20 -11.96
CA ASP A 22 -46.07 58.78 -11.97
C ASP A 22 -45.28 58.00 -13.03
N LYS A 23 -45.10 58.57 -14.23
CA LYS A 23 -44.23 57.98 -15.27
C LYS A 23 -42.78 57.86 -14.81
N ILE A 24 -42.25 58.90 -14.16
CA ILE A 24 -40.88 58.88 -13.61
C ILE A 24 -40.76 57.80 -12.54
N LYS A 25 -41.73 57.69 -11.62
CA LYS A 25 -41.75 56.67 -10.57
C LYS A 25 -41.80 55.26 -11.13
N MET A 26 -42.68 55.00 -12.10
CA MET A 26 -42.76 53.69 -12.76
C MET A 26 -41.47 53.33 -13.51
N THR A 27 -40.84 54.31 -14.16
CA THR A 27 -39.56 54.12 -14.84
C THR A 27 -38.45 53.78 -13.84
N ALA A 28 -38.39 54.49 -12.71
CA ALA A 28 -37.42 54.23 -11.65
C ALA A 28 -37.58 52.83 -11.04
N ILE A 29 -38.81 52.38 -10.81
CA ILE A 29 -39.09 51.02 -10.34
C ILE A 29 -38.60 49.98 -11.35
N ALA A 30 -38.93 50.14 -12.64
CA ALA A 30 -38.51 49.20 -13.68
C ALA A 30 -36.97 49.12 -13.83
N ILE A 31 -36.28 50.25 -13.71
CA ILE A 31 -34.80 50.29 -13.70
C ILE A 31 -34.26 49.52 -12.50
N ALA A 32 -34.78 49.78 -11.30
CA ALA A 32 -34.33 49.12 -10.08
C ALA A 32 -34.57 47.59 -10.12
N GLU A 33 -35.71 47.14 -10.65
CA GLU A 33 -36.00 45.72 -10.86
C GLU A 33 -35.02 45.08 -11.85
N THR A 34 -34.73 45.76 -12.97
CA THR A 34 -33.77 45.29 -13.98
C THR A 34 -32.35 45.17 -13.40
N GLU A 35 -31.90 46.18 -12.65
CA GLU A 35 -30.59 46.16 -11.99
C GLU A 35 -30.50 45.06 -10.92
N ALA A 36 -31.58 44.84 -10.14
CA ALA A 36 -31.64 43.77 -9.15
C ALA A 36 -31.54 42.37 -9.80
N ASP A 37 -32.24 42.15 -10.91
CA ASP A 37 -32.16 40.89 -11.66
C ASP A 37 -30.77 40.68 -12.28
N GLN A 38 -30.14 41.72 -12.82
CA GLN A 38 -28.76 41.66 -13.31
C GLN A 38 -27.77 41.31 -12.21
N LEU A 39 -27.88 41.92 -11.02
CA LEU A 39 -27.03 41.62 -9.87
C LEU A 39 -27.21 40.18 -9.40
N LYS A 40 -28.45 39.68 -9.35
CA LYS A 40 -28.75 38.29 -8.99
C LYS A 40 -28.15 37.31 -9.99
N SER A 41 -28.36 37.54 -11.29
CA SER A 41 -27.80 36.71 -12.36
C SER A 41 -26.27 36.69 -12.32
N THR A 42 -25.64 37.86 -12.11
CA THR A 42 -24.19 37.99 -12.00
C THR A 42 -23.66 37.25 -10.76
N GLY A 43 -24.34 37.39 -9.62
CA GLY A 43 -23.99 36.68 -8.38
C GLY A 43 -24.03 35.16 -8.53
N VAL A 44 -25.06 34.63 -9.19
CA VAL A 44 -25.18 33.19 -9.48
C VAL A 44 -24.04 32.72 -10.41
N ALA A 45 -23.78 33.42 -11.50
CA ALA A 45 -22.72 33.06 -12.45
C ALA A 45 -21.32 33.08 -11.79
N VAL A 46 -21.05 34.07 -10.92
CA VAL A 46 -19.81 34.16 -10.15
C VAL A 46 -19.70 32.99 -9.17
N ALA A 47 -20.77 32.67 -8.45
CA ALA A 47 -20.79 31.55 -7.50
C ALA A 47 -20.57 30.20 -8.20
N GLU A 48 -21.21 29.97 -9.35
CA GLU A 48 -21.00 28.77 -10.17
C GLU A 48 -19.55 28.66 -10.66
N THR A 49 -18.99 29.76 -11.17
CA THR A 49 -17.59 29.81 -11.62
C THR A 49 -16.62 29.51 -10.48
N GLN A 50 -16.83 30.11 -9.30
CA GLN A 50 -16.00 29.85 -8.12
C GLN A 50 -16.15 28.41 -7.62
N ALA A 51 -17.36 27.84 -7.65
CA ALA A 51 -17.60 26.46 -7.25
C ALA A 51 -16.85 25.47 -8.16
N VAL A 52 -16.86 25.69 -9.48
CA VAL A 52 -16.07 24.89 -10.43
C VAL A 52 -14.57 25.02 -10.13
N TYR A 53 -14.06 26.25 -9.99
CA TYR A 53 -12.64 26.48 -9.69
C TYR A 53 -12.18 25.82 -8.39
N ILE A 54 -12.98 25.93 -7.31
CA ILE A 54 -12.69 25.29 -6.02
C ILE A 54 -12.68 23.77 -6.17
N LYS A 55 -13.66 23.20 -6.87
CA LYS A 55 -13.75 21.76 -7.11
C LYS A 55 -12.52 21.25 -7.88
N GLU A 56 -12.14 21.91 -8.97
CA GLU A 56 -10.98 21.53 -9.77
C GLU A 56 -9.67 21.64 -8.98
N THR A 57 -9.51 22.73 -8.21
CA THR A 57 -8.34 22.93 -7.34
C THR A 57 -8.25 21.84 -6.26
N ALA A 58 -9.37 21.51 -5.61
CA ALA A 58 -9.42 20.47 -4.58
C ALA A 58 -9.08 19.08 -5.15
N VAL A 59 -9.60 18.74 -6.34
CA VAL A 59 -9.29 17.48 -7.02
C VAL A 59 -7.80 17.40 -7.37
N ALA A 60 -7.21 18.48 -7.90
CA ALA A 60 -5.79 18.52 -8.24
C ALA A 60 -4.88 18.40 -6.98
N GLN A 61 -5.24 19.07 -5.89
CA GLN A 61 -4.54 18.96 -4.61
C GLN A 61 -4.62 17.55 -4.03
N PHE A 62 -5.81 16.93 -4.06
CA PHE A 62 -6.00 15.55 -3.60
C PHE A 62 -5.20 14.55 -4.44
N ALA A 63 -5.20 14.69 -5.76
CA ALA A 63 -4.40 13.84 -6.64
C ALA A 63 -2.90 13.97 -6.35
N THR A 64 -2.42 15.18 -6.08
CA THR A 64 -1.01 15.42 -5.70
C THR A 64 -0.67 14.77 -4.36
N GLN A 65 -1.54 14.92 -3.36
CA GLN A 65 -1.35 14.28 -2.04
C GLN A 65 -1.34 12.75 -2.16
N LEU A 66 -2.23 12.17 -2.97
CA LEU A 66 -2.28 10.73 -3.23
C LEU A 66 -1.01 10.24 -3.93
N ALA A 67 -0.51 10.98 -4.92
CA ALA A 67 0.74 10.67 -5.61
C ALA A 67 1.95 10.72 -4.65
N ASN A 68 2.01 11.72 -3.78
CA ASN A 68 3.07 11.84 -2.78
C ASN A 68 3.01 10.70 -1.76
N LEU A 69 1.81 10.39 -1.24
CA LEU A 69 1.61 9.28 -0.31
C LEU A 69 1.96 7.93 -0.96
N SER A 70 1.57 7.72 -2.21
CA SER A 70 1.97 6.54 -2.98
C SER A 70 3.49 6.47 -3.16
N GLY A 71 4.14 7.61 -3.42
CA GLY A 71 5.60 7.70 -3.52
C GLY A 71 6.30 7.39 -2.20
N ASP A 72 5.78 7.89 -1.08
CA ASP A 72 6.31 7.63 0.26
C ASP A 72 6.13 6.16 0.66
N LEU A 73 4.97 5.57 0.38
CA LEU A 73 4.71 4.14 0.60
C LEU A 73 5.60 3.26 -0.30
N ALA A 74 5.86 3.68 -1.53
CA ALA A 74 6.78 2.99 -2.44
C ALA A 74 8.24 3.08 -1.98
N ARG A 75 8.63 4.19 -1.35
CA ARG A 75 9.99 4.41 -0.80
C ARG A 75 10.21 3.76 0.55
N LYS A 76 9.16 3.59 1.37
CA LYS A 76 9.28 2.90 2.65
C LYS A 76 9.53 1.42 2.41
N THR A 77 10.76 0.97 2.66
CA THR A 77 11.11 -0.46 2.64
C THR A 77 10.35 -1.16 3.75
N PRO A 78 9.60 -2.23 3.46
CA PRO A 78 9.01 -3.07 4.49
C PRO A 78 10.10 -3.59 5.43
N SER A 79 9.85 -3.54 6.73
CA SER A 79 10.76 -4.17 7.69
C SER A 79 10.56 -5.68 7.66
N PRO A 80 11.64 -6.49 7.64
CA PRO A 80 11.53 -7.95 7.75
C PRO A 80 11.10 -8.39 9.16
N TRP A 81 11.05 -7.46 10.11
CA TRP A 81 10.72 -7.70 11.52
C TRP A 81 9.39 -7.09 11.95
N ASP A 82 8.70 -6.35 11.06
CA ASP A 82 7.42 -5.74 11.37
C ASP A 82 6.26 -6.71 11.10
N THR A 83 5.59 -7.10 12.18
CA THR A 83 4.40 -7.96 12.18
C THR A 83 3.14 -7.22 12.64
N SER A 84 3.22 -5.91 12.91
CA SER A 84 2.11 -5.12 13.46
C SER A 84 0.93 -4.96 12.50
N TRP A 85 1.17 -5.17 11.20
CA TRP A 85 0.17 -5.11 10.15
C TRP A 85 -0.55 -6.45 9.92
N VAL A 86 -0.02 -7.57 10.45
CA VAL A 86 -0.59 -8.90 10.18
C VAL A 86 -2.01 -8.98 10.78
N PRO A 87 -3.03 -9.45 10.02
CA PRO A 87 -4.39 -9.55 10.54
C PRO A 87 -4.47 -10.34 11.85
N SER A 88 -5.32 -9.85 12.77
CA SER A 88 -5.59 -10.52 14.04
C SER A 88 -6.40 -11.80 13.85
N ASP A 89 -7.30 -11.82 12.86
CA ASP A 89 -7.95 -13.04 12.39
C ASP A 89 -6.91 -13.95 11.73
N SER A 90 -6.58 -15.03 12.44
CA SER A 90 -5.54 -15.97 12.02
C SER A 90 -5.99 -16.80 10.83
N GLN A 91 -7.27 -17.18 10.79
CA GLN A 91 -7.78 -18.01 9.71
C GLN A 91 -7.79 -17.23 8.40
N PHE A 92 -8.24 -15.97 8.44
CA PHE A 92 -8.18 -15.08 7.29
C PHE A 92 -6.74 -14.95 6.75
N ALA A 93 -5.76 -14.70 7.63
CA ALA A 93 -4.36 -14.59 7.20
C ALA A 93 -3.81 -15.91 6.62
N ILE A 94 -4.15 -17.06 7.22
CA ILE A 94 -3.77 -18.40 6.73
C ILE A 94 -4.35 -18.63 5.33
N ASP A 95 -5.63 -18.34 5.13
CA ASP A 95 -6.32 -18.55 3.86
C ASP A 95 -5.66 -17.69 2.76
N LYS A 96 -5.38 -16.42 3.04
CA LYS A 96 -4.68 -15.54 2.09
C LYS A 96 -3.26 -16.03 1.77
N ILE A 97 -2.50 -16.51 2.76
CA ILE A 97 -1.17 -17.09 2.50
C ILE A 97 -1.31 -18.36 1.64
N ASN A 98 -2.29 -19.22 1.91
CA ASN A 98 -2.54 -20.43 1.14
C ASN A 98 -2.95 -20.13 -0.31
N ASP A 99 -3.74 -19.08 -0.54
CA ASP A 99 -4.08 -18.60 -1.89
C ASP A 99 -2.82 -18.23 -2.67
N LEU A 100 -1.88 -17.52 -2.04
CA LEU A 100 -0.59 -17.14 -2.65
C LEU A 100 0.31 -18.35 -2.97
N LEU A 101 0.18 -19.42 -2.18
CA LEU A 101 0.97 -20.63 -2.32
C LEU A 101 0.27 -21.69 -3.19
N SER A 102 -0.93 -21.40 -3.69
CA SER A 102 -1.69 -22.31 -4.55
C SER A 102 -0.88 -22.70 -5.79
N GLY A 103 -0.84 -24.00 -6.09
CA GLY A 103 -0.07 -24.55 -7.21
C GLY A 103 1.45 -24.62 -7.01
N THR A 104 1.97 -24.26 -5.83
CA THR A 104 3.41 -24.34 -5.50
C THR A 104 3.75 -25.61 -4.71
N GLY A 105 5.02 -25.79 -4.33
CA GLY A 105 5.40 -26.85 -3.38
C GLY A 105 5.20 -26.51 -1.92
N LEU A 106 4.74 -25.30 -1.62
CA LEU A 106 4.35 -24.86 -0.28
C LEU A 106 2.83 -24.77 -0.11
N VAL A 107 2.05 -25.38 -1.01
CA VAL A 107 0.59 -25.42 -0.89
C VAL A 107 0.18 -25.96 0.49
N GLY A 108 -0.69 -25.22 1.19
CA GLY A 108 -1.17 -25.56 2.54
C GLY A 108 -0.26 -25.12 3.69
N ALA A 109 0.92 -24.54 3.43
CA ALA A 109 1.88 -24.16 4.46
C ALA A 109 1.58 -22.82 5.17
N GLY A 110 0.40 -22.24 4.96
CA GLY A 110 0.02 -20.94 5.51
C GLY A 110 0.01 -20.91 7.04
N GLU A 111 -0.37 -22.02 7.68
CA GLU A 111 -0.37 -22.14 9.14
C GLU A 111 1.05 -22.10 9.71
N GLU A 112 1.99 -22.88 9.16
CA GLU A 112 3.38 -22.91 9.61
C GLU A 112 4.08 -21.57 9.40
N ILE A 113 3.80 -20.89 8.28
CA ILE A 113 4.36 -19.57 7.99
C ILE A 113 3.82 -18.52 8.97
N LEU A 114 2.50 -18.51 9.22
CA LEU A 114 1.91 -17.54 10.15
C LEU A 114 2.35 -17.82 11.60
N TYR A 115 2.40 -19.09 12.00
CA TYR A 115 2.88 -19.49 13.32
C TYR A 115 4.33 -19.06 13.53
N GLY A 116 5.23 -19.41 12.60
CA GLY A 116 6.63 -19.00 12.67
C GLY A 116 6.80 -17.48 12.68
N SER A 117 6.04 -16.78 11.83
CA SER A 117 6.03 -15.31 11.80
C SER A 117 5.74 -14.70 13.17
N ARG A 118 4.69 -15.17 13.84
CA ARG A 118 4.28 -14.65 15.16
C ARG A 118 5.25 -15.07 16.26
N GLN A 119 5.69 -16.32 16.25
CA GLN A 119 6.61 -16.85 17.26
C GLN A 119 7.95 -16.11 17.25
N TYR A 120 8.49 -15.84 16.06
CA TYR A 120 9.84 -15.32 15.89
C TYR A 120 9.88 -13.81 15.60
N GLY A 121 8.73 -13.17 15.41
CA GLY A 121 8.63 -11.75 15.08
C GLY A 121 9.20 -11.45 13.69
N VAL A 122 8.91 -12.32 12.72
CA VAL A 122 9.36 -12.20 11.33
C VAL A 122 8.16 -11.88 10.46
N ASN A 123 8.30 -10.88 9.59
CA ASN A 123 7.27 -10.48 8.65
C ASN A 123 6.93 -11.65 7.69
N PRO A 124 5.69 -12.16 7.66
CA PRO A 124 5.34 -13.34 6.86
C PRO A 124 5.44 -13.07 5.36
N ALA A 125 5.18 -11.83 4.92
CA ALA A 125 5.35 -11.43 3.53
C ALA A 125 6.82 -11.41 3.10
N PHE A 126 7.74 -11.04 4.02
CA PHE A 126 9.17 -11.16 3.79
C PHE A 126 9.61 -12.62 3.66
N THR A 127 9.10 -13.51 4.51
CA THR A 127 9.32 -14.95 4.39
C THR A 127 8.87 -15.49 3.04
N LEU A 128 7.67 -15.12 2.57
CA LEU A 128 7.17 -15.49 1.24
C LEU A 128 8.07 -14.97 0.12
N ALA A 129 8.52 -13.71 0.19
CA ALA A 129 9.43 -13.14 -0.79
C ALA A 129 10.76 -13.92 -0.86
N MET A 130 11.30 -14.33 0.29
CA MET A 130 12.53 -15.11 0.37
C MET A 130 12.31 -16.53 -0.18
N PHE A 131 11.23 -17.23 0.16
CA PHE A 131 10.92 -18.55 -0.40
C PHE A 131 10.66 -18.52 -1.91
N ARG A 132 10.06 -17.44 -2.44
CA ARG A 132 9.97 -17.22 -3.89
C ARG A 132 11.36 -17.11 -4.51
N LYS A 133 12.21 -16.27 -3.93
CA LYS A 133 13.52 -15.95 -4.49
C LYS A 133 14.48 -17.13 -4.44
N GLU A 134 14.50 -17.84 -3.32
CA GLU A 134 15.40 -18.96 -3.08
C GLU A 134 14.95 -20.21 -3.81
N ALA A 135 13.66 -20.54 -3.73
CA ALA A 135 13.18 -21.87 -4.09
C ALA A 135 12.05 -21.86 -5.12
N SER A 136 11.65 -20.69 -5.64
CA SER A 136 10.40 -20.57 -6.41
C SER A 136 9.23 -21.23 -5.67
N PHE A 137 9.12 -20.99 -4.37
CA PHE A 137 8.15 -21.65 -3.47
C PHE A 137 8.25 -23.18 -3.50
N ALA A 138 9.49 -23.70 -3.46
CA ALA A 138 9.79 -25.12 -3.56
C ALA A 138 9.06 -25.78 -4.75
N ALA A 139 9.14 -25.17 -5.94
CA ALA A 139 8.48 -25.70 -7.14
C ALA A 139 8.84 -27.18 -7.42
N GLN A 140 8.02 -27.86 -8.21
CA GLN A 140 8.32 -29.24 -8.64
C GLN A 140 9.72 -29.33 -9.26
N ASP A 141 10.40 -30.44 -9.01
CA ASP A 141 11.76 -30.74 -9.48
C ASP A 141 12.86 -29.77 -8.98
N THR A 142 12.55 -28.92 -8.00
CA THR A 142 13.57 -28.12 -7.31
C THR A 142 14.24 -28.92 -6.19
N ARG A 143 15.52 -28.63 -5.98
CA ARG A 143 16.30 -29.11 -4.83
C ARG A 143 15.66 -28.72 -3.50
N ALA A 144 15.10 -27.51 -3.41
CA ALA A 144 14.39 -27.06 -2.22
C ALA A 144 13.23 -28.00 -1.87
N ARG A 145 12.51 -28.51 -2.86
CA ARG A 145 11.45 -29.50 -2.65
C ARG A 145 12.00 -30.87 -2.25
N SER A 146 13.03 -31.38 -2.92
CA SER A 146 13.62 -32.69 -2.56
C SER A 146 14.23 -32.69 -1.15
N ASN A 147 14.74 -31.54 -0.71
CA ASN A 147 15.41 -31.40 0.59
C ASN A 147 14.46 -30.91 1.69
N ASN A 148 13.19 -30.65 1.39
CA ASN A 148 12.26 -29.96 2.29
C ASN A 148 12.84 -28.64 2.85
N ASN A 149 13.52 -27.85 2.02
CA ASN A 149 14.32 -26.69 2.42
C ASN A 149 13.94 -25.45 1.59
N PRO A 150 12.82 -24.78 1.88
CA PRO A 150 12.32 -23.67 1.06
C PRO A 150 13.15 -22.39 1.15
N GLY A 151 14.02 -22.29 2.17
CA GLY A 151 14.97 -21.20 2.32
C GLY A 151 16.35 -21.46 1.72
N ASN A 152 16.60 -22.62 1.09
CA ASN A 152 17.94 -23.05 0.67
C ASN A 152 19.01 -22.88 1.77
N ILE A 153 18.68 -23.26 3.00
CA ILE A 153 19.58 -23.15 4.14
C ILE A 153 20.78 -24.08 3.91
N ILE A 154 21.98 -23.52 3.92
CA ILE A 154 23.23 -24.28 3.82
C ILE A 154 23.35 -25.20 5.03
N ALA A 155 23.79 -26.45 4.81
CA ALA A 155 23.99 -27.42 5.88
C ALA A 155 24.92 -26.88 6.97
N THR A 156 24.51 -27.01 8.23
CA THR A 156 25.25 -26.48 9.38
C THR A 156 25.72 -27.56 10.35
N GLY A 157 26.53 -27.18 11.34
CA GLY A 157 27.01 -28.08 12.38
C GLY A 157 27.68 -29.32 11.81
N ASN A 158 27.28 -30.50 12.30
CA ASN A 158 27.83 -31.78 11.86
C ASN A 158 27.41 -32.16 10.43
N CYS A 159 26.43 -31.48 9.83
CA CYS A 159 26.02 -31.71 8.45
C CYS A 159 26.92 -30.99 7.42
N ARG A 160 27.71 -30.01 7.86
CA ARG A 160 28.48 -29.16 6.94
C ARG A 160 29.65 -29.92 6.32
N GLY A 161 29.73 -29.90 4.99
CA GLY A 161 30.84 -30.52 4.23
C GLY A 161 30.75 -32.04 4.12
N LEU A 162 29.69 -32.67 4.63
CA LEU A 162 29.46 -34.10 4.42
C LEU A 162 28.94 -34.38 2.99
N PRO A 163 29.24 -35.56 2.42
CA PRO A 163 28.70 -35.97 1.12
C PRO A 163 27.16 -36.05 1.12
N THR A 164 26.56 -35.91 -0.06
CA THR A 164 25.12 -36.08 -0.31
C THR A 164 24.57 -37.37 0.32
N GLY A 165 23.48 -37.26 1.07
CA GLY A 165 22.80 -38.39 1.70
C GLY A 165 23.38 -38.83 3.05
N SER A 166 24.41 -38.15 3.56
CA SER A 166 24.97 -38.44 4.88
C SER A 166 23.97 -38.09 5.98
N SER A 167 23.71 -39.02 6.90
CA SER A 167 22.91 -38.74 8.10
C SER A 167 23.72 -37.87 9.07
N CYS A 168 23.11 -36.82 9.60
CA CYS A 168 23.77 -35.87 10.50
C CYS A 168 22.73 -35.11 11.33
N SER A 169 23.19 -34.28 12.27
CA SER A 169 22.35 -33.33 12.99
C SER A 169 22.93 -31.93 12.84
N GLY A 170 22.22 -31.06 12.14
CA GLY A 170 22.60 -29.66 11.99
C GLY A 170 22.05 -28.78 13.11
N VAL A 171 22.39 -27.49 13.07
CA VAL A 171 22.03 -26.50 14.11
C VAL A 171 20.55 -26.15 14.07
N TYR A 172 19.92 -26.22 12.90
CA TYR A 172 18.54 -25.78 12.68
C TYR A 172 17.58 -26.95 12.42
N GLY A 173 17.98 -28.18 12.78
CA GLY A 173 17.16 -29.38 12.63
C GLY A 173 17.37 -30.16 11.33
N GLU A 174 18.46 -29.90 10.60
CA GLU A 174 18.86 -30.74 9.48
C GLU A 174 19.08 -32.20 9.93
N ILE A 175 18.48 -33.16 9.22
CA ILE A 175 18.63 -34.61 9.47
C ILE A 175 19.64 -35.26 8.50
N SER A 176 19.93 -34.56 7.40
CA SER A 176 20.88 -34.97 6.37
C SER A 176 21.37 -33.73 5.60
N THR A 177 22.21 -33.94 4.59
CA THR A 177 22.69 -32.91 3.66
C THR A 177 22.70 -33.43 2.24
N ASP A 178 22.49 -32.54 1.27
CA ASP A 178 22.66 -32.86 -0.15
C ASP A 178 24.10 -32.64 -0.65
N GLY A 179 25.04 -32.39 0.26
CA GLY A 179 26.42 -32.00 -0.03
C GLY A 179 26.69 -30.51 0.24
N ARG A 180 25.67 -29.65 0.09
CA ARG A 180 25.79 -28.21 0.41
C ARG A 180 24.66 -27.72 1.30
N PHE A 181 23.44 -28.16 1.05
CA PHE A 181 22.23 -27.68 1.70
C PHE A 181 21.70 -28.68 2.71
N GLY A 182 21.07 -28.16 3.77
CA GLY A 182 20.38 -28.98 4.75
C GLY A 182 19.22 -29.73 4.11
N VAL A 183 19.00 -30.95 4.58
CA VAL A 183 17.81 -31.76 4.29
C VAL A 183 17.01 -31.90 5.58
N TYR A 184 15.71 -31.61 5.50
CA TYR A 184 14.79 -31.64 6.64
C TYR A 184 13.79 -32.79 6.52
N ALA A 185 13.28 -33.27 7.66
CA ALA A 185 12.35 -34.40 7.72
C ALA A 185 11.03 -34.12 6.98
N SER A 186 10.54 -32.88 7.05
CA SER A 186 9.33 -32.43 6.37
C SER A 186 9.47 -30.97 5.90
N MET A 187 8.60 -30.55 4.98
CA MET A 187 8.55 -29.15 4.54
C MET A 187 8.26 -28.20 5.71
N ALA A 188 7.40 -28.60 6.65
CA ALA A 188 7.12 -27.85 7.87
C ALA A 188 8.38 -27.65 8.72
N ASP A 189 9.22 -28.69 8.85
CA ASP A 189 10.51 -28.58 9.56
C ASP A 189 11.48 -27.61 8.86
N GLY A 190 11.51 -27.61 7.52
CA GLY A 190 12.30 -26.66 6.75
C GLY A 190 11.84 -25.20 6.89
N ILE A 191 10.52 -24.97 6.92
CA ILE A 191 9.95 -23.65 7.19
C ILE A 191 10.33 -23.20 8.60
N LYS A 192 10.16 -24.07 9.60
CA LYS A 192 10.56 -23.79 10.99
C LYS A 192 12.06 -23.48 11.09
N ALA A 193 12.91 -24.25 10.42
CA ALA A 193 14.35 -24.03 10.37
C ALA A 193 14.71 -22.65 9.81
N TYR A 194 13.98 -22.19 8.79
CA TYR A 194 14.17 -20.85 8.22
C TYR A 194 13.89 -19.74 9.23
N PHE A 195 12.77 -19.81 9.95
CA PHE A 195 12.49 -18.82 10.99
C PHE A 195 13.49 -18.89 12.13
N TRP A 196 13.92 -20.09 12.51
CA TRP A 196 14.93 -20.28 13.56
C TRP A 196 16.29 -19.67 13.17
N LEU A 197 16.70 -19.84 11.90
CA LEU A 197 17.88 -19.19 11.34
C LEU A 197 17.78 -17.67 11.43
N LEU A 198 16.66 -17.09 11.00
CA LEU A 198 16.46 -15.64 11.05
C LEU A 198 16.51 -15.09 12.48
N GLU A 199 15.84 -15.77 13.42
CA GLU A 199 15.85 -15.39 14.82
C GLU A 199 17.26 -15.41 15.41
N ARG A 200 18.03 -16.49 15.18
CA ARG A 200 19.32 -16.68 15.85
C ARG A 200 20.47 -15.91 15.22
N GLU A 201 20.46 -15.74 13.90
CA GLU A 201 21.62 -15.18 13.20
C GLU A 201 21.39 -13.77 12.70
N TYR A 202 20.17 -13.40 12.31
CA TYR A 202 19.91 -12.16 11.58
C TYR A 202 19.19 -11.10 12.41
N LYS A 203 18.31 -11.49 13.31
CA LYS A 203 17.47 -10.56 14.08
C LYS A 203 18.32 -9.53 14.84
N PRO A 204 17.86 -8.27 14.99
CA PRO A 204 18.57 -7.28 15.80
C PRO A 204 18.87 -7.81 17.21
N GLY A 205 20.10 -7.60 17.67
CA GLY A 205 20.63 -8.15 18.92
C GLY A 205 21.28 -9.53 18.81
N THR A 206 21.37 -10.10 17.61
CA THR A 206 22.09 -11.38 17.36
C THR A 206 23.39 -11.17 16.58
N ASN A 207 24.02 -12.27 16.14
CA ASN A 207 25.36 -12.30 15.55
C ASN A 207 25.51 -11.33 14.36
N ARG A 208 24.56 -11.30 13.43
CA ARG A 208 24.64 -10.42 12.25
C ARG A 208 23.93 -9.09 12.45
N ASN A 209 23.03 -9.00 13.42
CA ASN A 209 22.36 -7.77 13.83
C ASN A 209 21.74 -6.98 12.66
N CYS A 210 21.00 -7.65 11.79
CA CYS A 210 20.40 -7.03 10.62
C CYS A 210 19.03 -6.42 10.95
N SER A 211 18.89 -5.10 10.80
CA SER A 211 17.63 -4.38 11.03
C SER A 211 16.70 -4.30 9.82
N ASP A 212 17.20 -4.62 8.62
CA ASP A 212 16.47 -4.42 7.37
C ASP A 212 16.78 -5.53 6.34
N ILE A 213 16.00 -5.52 5.26
CA ILE A 213 16.11 -6.48 4.14
C ILE A 213 17.50 -6.42 3.50
N ALA A 214 18.07 -5.22 3.34
CA ALA A 214 19.35 -5.03 2.65
C ALA A 214 20.49 -5.74 3.40
N CYS A 215 20.54 -5.62 4.73
CA CYS A 215 21.50 -6.33 5.55
C CYS A 215 21.36 -7.86 5.44
N ILE A 216 20.12 -8.38 5.55
CA ILE A 216 19.87 -9.83 5.46
C ILE A 216 20.31 -10.36 4.10
N VAL A 217 19.89 -9.70 3.02
CA VAL A 217 20.18 -10.13 1.64
C VAL A 217 21.67 -10.02 1.32
N THR A 218 22.37 -8.97 1.77
CA THR A 218 23.82 -8.82 1.52
C THR A 218 24.62 -9.96 2.14
N VAL A 219 24.14 -10.49 3.27
CA VAL A 219 24.71 -11.69 3.87
C VAL A 219 24.36 -12.95 3.09
N TYR A 220 23.08 -13.11 2.73
CA TYR A 220 22.58 -14.32 2.05
C TYR A 220 23.18 -14.48 0.65
N CYS A 221 23.36 -13.35 -0.03
CA CYS A 221 23.72 -13.23 -1.43
C CYS A 221 24.72 -12.07 -1.59
N PRO A 222 25.97 -12.25 -1.15
CA PRO A 222 26.99 -11.22 -1.24
C PRO A 222 27.29 -10.88 -2.72
N PRO A 223 27.83 -9.68 -3.02
CA PRO A 223 28.11 -9.28 -4.41
C PRO A 223 29.06 -10.21 -5.18
N SER A 224 29.85 -11.02 -4.47
CA SER A 224 30.73 -12.04 -5.05
C SER A 224 29.97 -13.28 -5.57
N GLU A 225 28.74 -13.51 -5.11
CA GLU A 225 27.93 -14.67 -5.48
C GLU A 225 26.72 -14.30 -6.35
N CYS A 226 26.26 -13.03 -6.33
CA CYS A 226 25.10 -12.60 -7.11
C CYS A 226 24.96 -11.06 -7.27
N GLU A 227 23.95 -10.66 -8.03
CA GLU A 227 23.49 -9.27 -8.17
C GLU A 227 22.72 -8.80 -6.91
N THR A 228 23.42 -8.48 -5.83
CA THR A 228 22.83 -8.17 -4.51
C THR A 228 21.76 -7.07 -4.57
N ASN A 229 21.99 -5.96 -5.27
CA ASN A 229 21.01 -4.86 -5.36
C ASN A 229 19.72 -5.32 -6.03
N LYS A 230 19.82 -6.08 -7.13
CA LYS A 230 18.66 -6.66 -7.79
C LYS A 230 17.92 -7.63 -6.88
N TYR A 231 18.63 -8.40 -6.05
CA TYR A 231 18.02 -9.26 -5.05
C TYR A 231 17.24 -8.42 -4.02
N ILE A 232 17.84 -7.37 -3.46
CA ILE A 232 17.20 -6.47 -2.48
C ILE A 232 15.92 -5.86 -3.06
N ASP A 233 15.97 -5.37 -4.29
CA ASP A 233 14.83 -4.77 -4.97
C ASP A 233 13.69 -5.79 -5.16
N GLN A 234 14.02 -7.01 -5.57
CA GLN A 234 13.05 -8.09 -5.75
C GLN A 234 12.37 -8.46 -4.43
N ILE A 235 13.14 -8.67 -3.36
CA ILE A 235 12.57 -9.02 -2.05
C ILE A 235 11.75 -7.89 -1.49
N THR A 236 12.22 -6.65 -1.61
CA THR A 236 11.49 -5.47 -1.13
C THR A 236 10.16 -5.30 -1.88
N GLY A 237 10.18 -5.43 -3.21
CA GLY A 237 9.00 -5.40 -4.06
C GLY A 237 7.99 -6.48 -3.71
N TRP A 238 8.44 -7.74 -3.68
CA TRP A 238 7.56 -8.88 -3.36
C TRP A 238 7.06 -8.87 -1.92
N THR A 239 7.86 -8.40 -0.95
CA THR A 239 7.40 -8.24 0.43
C THR A 239 6.21 -7.29 0.47
N ARG A 240 6.31 -6.12 -0.19
CA ARG A 240 5.19 -5.17 -0.25
C ARG A 240 3.97 -5.74 -0.97
N GLU A 241 4.20 -6.43 -2.08
CA GLU A 241 3.14 -7.11 -2.84
C GLU A 241 2.36 -8.11 -1.95
N TYR A 242 3.07 -9.01 -1.25
CA TYR A 242 2.45 -10.00 -0.38
C TYR A 242 1.79 -9.39 0.86
N GLN A 243 2.37 -8.33 1.44
CA GLN A 243 1.69 -7.59 2.52
C GLN A 243 0.32 -7.07 2.05
N SER A 244 0.27 -6.47 0.86
CA SER A 244 -0.99 -5.95 0.29
C SER A 244 -1.99 -7.07 0.02
N GLN A 245 -1.55 -8.20 -0.53
CA GLN A 245 -2.43 -9.33 -0.85
C GLN A 245 -3.00 -10.01 0.40
N ILE A 246 -2.20 -10.14 1.46
CA ILE A 246 -2.65 -10.70 2.75
C ILE A 246 -3.67 -9.78 3.45
N LEU A 247 -3.57 -8.46 3.25
CA LEU A 247 -4.49 -7.48 3.84
C LEU A 247 -5.81 -7.32 3.09
N THR A 248 -5.90 -7.77 1.84
CA THR A 248 -7.06 -7.51 0.98
C THR A 248 -8.16 -8.55 1.23
N PRO A 249 -9.39 -8.15 1.60
CA PRO A 249 -10.53 -9.06 1.81
C PRO A 249 -10.82 -9.97 0.62
#